data_AF-A0A9X6U628-F1
#
_entry.id   AF-A0A9X6U628-F1
#
_cell.length_a   1.000
_cell.length_b   1.000
_cell.length_c   1.000
_cell.angle_alpha   90.00
_cell.angle_beta   90.00
_cell.angle_gamma   90.00
#
_symmetry.space_group_name_H-M   'P 1'
#
loop_
_entity.id
_entity.type
_entity.pdbx_description
1 polymer ?
#
loop_
_entity_poly.entity_id
_entity_poly.type
_entity_poly.pdbx_seq_one_letter_code
_entity_poly.pdbx_strand_id
1 'polypeptide(L)' 'MVKENLQKHIVMVLDNARIHHAKLLKPFLRKNSQRLSLIFLPPYSPN' A
#
# COMPACT_ATOMS: atom_id res chain seq x y z
N MET A 1 17.46 -12.86 12.34
CA MET A 1 16.25 -13.70 12.20
C MET A 1 15.04 -12.81 12.34
N VAL A 2 14.41 -12.43 11.22
CA VAL A 2 13.20 -11.57 11.22
C VAL A 2 12.03 -12.45 11.68
N LYS A 3 11.40 -12.12 12.81
CA LYS A 3 10.21 -12.84 13.29
C LYS A 3 9.04 -12.50 12.36
N GLU A 4 8.61 -13.46 11.55
CA GLU A 4 7.34 -13.35 10.84
C GLU A 4 6.18 -13.36 11.85
N ASN A 5 5.43 -12.27 11.90
CA ASN A 5 4.23 -12.15 12.72
C ASN A 5 3.01 -12.16 11.81
N LEU A 6 2.41 -13.34 11.65
CA LEU A 6 1.30 -13.62 10.73
C LEU A 6 0.00 -12.86 11.05
N GLN A 7 -0.09 -12.18 12.21
CA GLN A 7 -1.31 -11.52 12.68
C GLN A 7 -1.30 -9.99 12.56
N LYS A 8 -0.19 -9.36 12.13
CA LYS A 8 -0.13 -7.90 12.03
C LYS A 8 -0.70 -7.41 10.70
N HIS A 9 -1.56 -6.40 10.77
CA HIS A 9 -2.04 -5.63 9.64
C HIS A 9 -1.00 -4.58 9.27
N ILE A 10 -0.66 -4.49 7.98
CA ILE A 10 0.36 -3.61 7.42
C ILE A 10 -0.34 -2.47 6.70
N VAL A 11 -0.03 -1.24 7.10
CA VAL A 11 -0.47 -0.04 6.41
C VAL A 11 0.75 0.58 5.74
N MET A 12 0.68 0.76 4.43
CA MET A 12 1.73 1.39 3.64
C MET A 12 1.23 2.74 3.13
N VAL A 13 1.90 3.80 3.54
CA VAL A 13 1.60 5.18 3.10
C VAL A 13 2.53 5.50 1.94
N LEU A 14 1.94 5.88 0.81
CA LEU A 14 2.64 6.15 -0.45
C LEU A 14 2.48 7.61 -0.87
N ASP A 15 3.50 8.15 -1.52
CA ASP A 15 3.37 9.41 -2.24
C ASP A 15 2.52 9.23 -3.51
N ASN A 16 2.27 10.33 -4.23
CA ASN A 16 1.43 10.29 -5.44
C ASN A 16 2.22 9.95 -6.72
N ALA A 17 3.38 9.28 -6.63
CA ALA A 17 4.12 8.87 -7.82
C ALA A 17 3.27 7.91 -8.67
N ARG A 18 3.22 8.17 -9.99
CA ARG A 18 2.39 7.40 -10.95
C ARG A 18 2.69 5.89 -10.94
N ILE A 19 3.90 5.51 -10.52
CA ILE A 19 4.34 4.11 -10.40
C ILE A 19 3.54 3.33 -9.34
N HIS A 20 2.99 4.01 -8.33
CA HIS A 20 2.16 3.39 -7.29
C HIS A 20 0.73 3.06 -7.75
N HIS A 21 0.26 3.67 -8.84
CA HIS A 21 -1.07 3.46 -9.41
C HIS A 21 -1.11 2.33 -10.45
N ALA A 22 -0.06 1.51 -10.53
CA ALA A 22 0.03 0.42 -11.49
C ALA A 22 -1.17 -0.54 -11.35
N LYS A 23 -1.96 -0.70 -12.43
CA LYS A 23 -3.09 -1.66 -12.49
C LYS A 23 -2.67 -3.08 -12.10
N LEU A 24 -1.40 -3.41 -12.33
CA LEU A 24 -0.76 -4.67 -11.98
C LEU A 24 -0.82 -4.99 -10.48
N LEU A 25 -0.86 -3.98 -9.60
CA LEU A 25 -0.89 -4.20 -8.15
C LEU A 25 -2.29 -4.54 -7.63
N LYS A 26 -3.35 -4.27 -8.40
CA LYS A 26 -4.74 -4.48 -7.95
C LYS A 26 -5.04 -5.94 -7.55
N PRO A 27 -4.65 -6.97 -8.33
CA PRO A 27 -4.89 -8.37 -7.93
C PRO A 27 -4.13 -8.76 -6.66
N PHE A 28 -2.89 -8.29 -6.50
CA PHE A 28 -2.09 -8.54 -5.30
C PHE A 28 -2.74 -7.93 -4.06
N LEU A 29 -3.22 -6.69 -4.14
CA LEU A 29 -3.87 -6.01 -3.03
C LEU A 29 -5.21 -6.66 -2.67
N ARG A 30 -6.00 -7.07 -3.67
CA ARG A 30 -7.25 -7.81 -3.42
C ARG A 30 -7.01 -9.12 -2.69
N LYS A 31 -5.98 -9.86 -3.07
CA LYS A 31 -5.61 -11.13 -2.42
C LYS A 31 -5.16 -10.94 -0.97
N ASN A 32 -4.65 -9.76 -0.62
CA ASN A 32 -4.05 -9.48 0.68
C ASN A 32 -4.81 -8.42 1.51
N SER A 33 -6.04 -8.06 1.12
CA SER A 33 -6.79 -6.95 1.73
C SER A 33 -7.05 -7.11 3.23
N GLN A 34 -7.10 -8.34 3.72
CA GLN A 34 -7.26 -8.64 5.15
C GLN A 34 -6.05 -8.19 5.99
N ARG A 35 -4.86 -8.08 5.38
CA ARG A 35 -3.60 -7.81 6.07
C ARG A 35 -2.84 -6.61 5.53
N LEU A 36 -3.21 -6.08 4.37
CA LEU A 36 -2.46 -5.01 3.70
C LEU A 36 -3.41 -3.91 3.20
N SER A 37 -3.15 -2.69 3.66
CA SER A 37 -3.84 -1.47 3.22
C SER A 37 -2.84 -0.47 2.65
N LEU A 38 -3.21 0.16 1.53
CA LEU A 38 -2.46 1.27 0.94
C LEU A 38 -3.21 2.58 1.17
N ILE A 39 -2.49 3.58 1.66
CA ILE A 39 -2.99 4.95 1.80
C ILE A 39 -2.14 5.83 0.89
N PHE A 40 -2.78 6.55 -0.01
CA PHE A 40 -2.10 7.56 -0.82
C PHE A 40 -2.18 8.90 -0.10
N LEU A 41 -1.04 9.58 -0.01
CA LEU A 41 -1.03 10.95 0.45
C LEU A 41 -1.90 11.81 -0.47
N PRO A 42 -2.61 12.81 0.07
CA PRO A 42 -3.31 13.78 -0.76
C PRO A 42 -2.30 14.39 -1.75
N PRO A 43 -2.75 14.79 -2.96
CA PRO A 43 -1.89 15.52 -3.88
C PRO A 43 -1.24 16.67 -3.12
N TYR A 44 0.09 16.71 -3.10
CA TYR A 44 0.78 17.87 -2.57
C TYR A 44 0.30 19.07 -3.38
N SER A 45 -0.40 20.00 -2.72
CA SER A 45 -0.78 21.29 -3.32
C SER A 45 0.51 21.93 -3.82
N PRO A 46 0.75 21.97 -5.14
CA PRO A 46 1.93 22.62 -5.66
C PRO A 46 1.57 24.10 -5.77
N ASN A 47 1.65 24.83 -4.65
CA ASN A 47 1.34 26.26 -4.49
C ASN A 47 -0.02 26.74 -5.01
#